data_AF-A0AAV3ZP16-F1
#
_entry.id   AF-A0AAV3ZP16-F1
#
_cell.length_a   1.000
_cell.length_b   1.000
_cell.length_c   1.000
_cell.angle_alpha   90.00
_cell.angle_beta   90.00
_cell.angle_gamma   90.00
#
_symmetry.space_group_name_H-M   'P 1'
#
loop_
_entity.id
_entity.type
_entity.pdbx_description
1 polymer ?
#
loop_
_entity_poly.entity_id
_entity_poly.type
_entity_poly.pdbx_seq_one_letter_code
_entity_poly.pdbx_strand_id
1 'polypeptide(L)' 'MPDPGQEETVRIVAMDKSFHVDCYRCEDCKCQLSSEVEGRGCYPLDDHILCKNCNAKRIQALTTKMATDL' A
#
# COMPACT_ATOMS: atom_id res chain seq x y z
N MET A 1 -6.49 2.90 33.41
CA MET A 1 -7.28 1.79 32.84
C MET A 1 -7.66 2.23 31.44
N PRO A 2 -7.31 1.54 30.34
CA PRO A 2 -7.82 1.92 29.03
C PRO A 2 -9.22 1.31 28.84
N ASP A 3 -10.14 2.14 28.37
CA ASP A 3 -11.57 1.88 28.28
C ASP A 3 -11.92 0.70 27.34
N PRO A 4 -12.83 -0.21 27.75
CA PRO A 4 -13.36 -1.28 26.92
C PRO A 4 -14.38 -0.72 25.91
N GLY A 5 -13.88 -0.02 24.90
CA GLY A 5 -14.68 0.65 23.87
C GLY A 5 -14.19 0.31 22.47
N GLN A 6 -14.30 -0.96 22.08
CA GLN A 6 -14.57 -1.43 20.71
C GLN A 6 -14.06 -0.53 19.58
N GLU A 7 -12.75 -0.46 19.39
CA GLU A 7 -12.20 -0.23 18.07
C GLU A 7 -11.94 -1.61 17.46
N GLU A 8 -13.02 -2.26 17.04
CA GLU A 8 -12.99 -3.37 16.08
C GLU A 8 -12.52 -2.79 14.74
N THR A 9 -11.28 -2.29 14.74
CA THR A 9 -10.65 -1.66 13.60
C THR A 9 -10.40 -2.79 12.62
N VAL A 10 -11.22 -2.84 11.58
CA VAL A 10 -11.03 -3.74 10.45
C VAL A 10 -9.60 -3.52 9.95
N ARG A 11 -8.74 -4.48 10.28
CA ARG A 11 -7.31 -4.46 9.95
C ARG A 11 -7.13 -5.34 8.74
N ILE A 12 -6.66 -4.72 7.66
CA ILE A 12 -6.29 -5.43 6.45
C ILE A 12 -4.91 -6.03 6.72
N VAL A 13 -4.83 -7.36 6.66
CA VAL A 13 -3.56 -8.08 6.73
C VAL A 13 -2.96 -8.09 5.33
N ALA A 14 -1.91 -7.31 5.13
CA ALA A 14 -1.16 -7.24 3.90
C ALA A 14 0.33 -7.22 4.22
N MET A 15 1.13 -8.04 3.54
CA MET A 15 2.59 -8.14 3.79
C MET A 15 2.96 -8.42 5.24
N ASP A 16 2.28 -9.36 5.91
CA ASP A 16 2.53 -9.69 7.32
C ASP A 16 2.35 -8.50 8.30
N LYS A 17 1.88 -7.35 7.80
CA LYS A 17 1.57 -6.16 8.57
C LYS A 17 0.06 -5.95 8.57
N SER A 18 -0.43 -5.40 9.68
CA SER A 18 -1.84 -5.05 9.83
C SER A 18 -2.00 -3.54 9.68
N PHE A 19 -2.77 -3.13 8.68
CA PHE A 19 -3.09 -1.73 8.42
C PHE A 19 -4.56 -1.46 8.70
N HIS A 20 -4.89 -0.31 9.26
CA HIS A 20 -6.29 0.12 9.34
C HIS A 20 -6.84 0.27 7.92
N VAL A 21 -8.09 -0.13 7.71
CA VAL A 21 -8.81 0.08 6.43
C VAL A 21 -8.73 1.54 5.95
N ASP A 22 -8.76 2.50 6.88
CA ASP A 22 -8.64 3.92 6.56
C ASP A 22 -7.21 4.34 6.22
N CYS A 23 -6.18 3.73 6.83
CA CYS A 23 -4.78 4.01 6.49
C CYS A 23 -4.31 3.28 5.22
N TYR A 24 -5.05 2.26 4.79
CA TYR A 24 -4.72 1.45 3.63
C TYR A 24 -5.06 2.18 2.33
N ARG A 25 -4.22 3.16 1.97
CA ARG A 25 -4.34 3.95 0.75
C ARG A 25 -2.98 4.09 0.08
N CYS A 26 -2.97 4.27 -1.23
CA CYS A 26 -1.75 4.51 -1.99
C CYS A 26 -1.07 5.79 -1.49
N GLU A 27 0.21 5.74 -1.16
CA GLU A 27 0.91 6.94 -0.67
C GLU A 27 1.03 8.05 -1.71
N ASP A 28 1.04 7.69 -2.98
CA ASP A 28 1.30 8.56 -4.13
C ASP A 28 0.02 9.25 -4.63
N CYS A 29 -1.03 8.47 -4.90
CA CYS A 29 -2.31 9.00 -5.41
C CYS A 29 -3.42 9.08 -4.35
N LYS A 30 -3.14 8.71 -3.09
CA LYS A 30 -4.08 8.68 -1.96
C LYS A 30 -5.36 7.87 -2.20
N CYS A 31 -5.39 7.05 -3.25
CA CYS A 31 -6.54 6.19 -3.54
C CYS A 31 -6.62 5.07 -2.50
N GLN A 32 -7.80 4.91 -1.90
CA GLN A 32 -8.11 3.81 -1.00
C GLN A 32 -7.79 2.45 -1.62
N LEU A 33 -6.94 1.65 -1.00
CA LEU A 33 -6.61 0.33 -1.50
C LEU A 33 -7.67 -0.64 -0.95
N SER A 34 -7.96 -1.69 -1.71
CA SER A 34 -8.95 -2.68 -1.32
C SER A 34 -8.59 -3.97 -2.01
N SER A 35 -8.36 -5.03 -1.23
CA SER A 35 -8.07 -6.36 -1.77
C SER A 35 -9.30 -7.01 -2.41
N GLU A 36 -10.49 -6.51 -2.07
CA GLU A 36 -11.76 -6.95 -2.66
C GLU A 36 -12.04 -6.36 -4.05
N VAL A 37 -11.39 -5.24 -4.41
CA VAL A 37 -11.65 -4.55 -5.67
C VAL A 37 -10.49 -4.78 -6.63
N GLU A 38 -10.79 -5.38 -7.78
CA GLU A 38 -9.81 -5.67 -8.81
C GLU A 38 -9.11 -4.38 -9.28
N GLY A 39 -7.78 -4.36 -9.26
CA GLY A 39 -6.97 -3.18 -9.60
C GLY A 39 -6.75 -2.16 -8.46
N ARG A 40 -7.45 -2.29 -7.34
CA ARG A 40 -7.21 -1.52 -6.10
C ARG A 40 -6.37 -2.27 -5.07
N GLY A 41 -5.80 -3.43 -5.43
CA GLY A 41 -4.86 -4.15 -4.58
C GLY A 41 -3.66 -3.30 -4.17
N CYS A 42 -3.11 -3.57 -2.99
CA CYS A 42 -1.85 -2.95 -2.56
C CYS A 42 -0.66 -3.61 -3.23
N TYR A 43 0.30 -2.77 -3.59
CA TYR A 43 1.58 -3.17 -4.15
C TYR A 43 2.68 -2.48 -3.33
N PRO A 44 3.30 -3.24 -2.43
CA PRO A 44 4.36 -2.75 -1.56
C PRO A 44 5.67 -2.64 -2.34
N LEU A 45 6.36 -1.52 -2.20
CA LEU A 45 7.60 -1.23 -2.90
C LEU A 45 8.47 -0.29 -2.07
N ASP A 46 9.67 -0.72 -1.68
CA ASP A 46 10.62 0.11 -0.92
C ASP A 46 10.01 0.63 0.41
N ASP A 47 9.34 -0.25 1.15
CA ASP A 47 8.53 0.05 2.36
C ASP A 47 7.31 0.97 2.12
N HIS A 48 7.02 1.35 0.87
CA HIS A 48 5.85 2.14 0.53
C HIS A 48 4.67 1.31 0.06
N ILE A 49 3.45 1.73 0.39
CA ILE A 49 2.21 1.10 -0.06
C ILE A 49 1.65 1.86 -1.24
N LEU A 50 1.67 1.23 -2.43
CA LEU A 50 1.25 1.84 -3.67
C LEU A 50 0.09 1.07 -4.30
N CYS A 51 -0.66 1.71 -5.20
CA CYS A 51 -1.62 1.00 -6.07
C CYS A 51 -0.89 0.34 -7.25
N LYS A 52 -1.56 -0.58 -7.95
CA LYS A 52 -1.02 -1.28 -9.13
C LYS A 52 -0.33 -0.34 -10.11
N ASN A 53 -0.96 0.81 -10.39
CA ASN A 53 -0.47 1.77 -11.37
C ASN A 53 0.74 2.58 -10.87
N CYS A 54 0.69 3.11 -9.63
CA CYS A 54 1.81 3.86 -9.04
C CYS A 54 3.03 2.95 -8.81
N ASN A 55 2.79 1.73 -8.34
CA ASN A 55 3.83 0.70 -8.23
C ASN A 55 4.47 0.41 -9.60
N ALA A 56 3.68 0.14 -10.64
CA ALA A 56 4.22 -0.16 -11.97
C ALA A 56 5.06 1.00 -12.53
N LYS A 57 4.64 2.26 -12.32
CA LYS A 57 5.43 3.43 -12.71
C LYS A 57 6.74 3.53 -11.93
N ARG A 58 6.70 3.29 -10.61
CA ARG A 58 7.88 3.39 -9.75
C ARG A 58 8.87 2.27 -10.02
N ILE A 59 8.41 1.03 -10.21
CA ILE A 59 9.24 -0.10 -10.67
C ILE A 59 9.90 0.23 -12.00
N GLN A 60 9.14 0.75 -12.98
CA GLN A 60 9.69 1.17 -14.27
C GLN A 60 10.76 2.26 -14.12
N ALA A 61 10.51 3.26 -13.28
CA ALA A 61 11.50 4.30 -13.02
C ALA A 61 12.76 3.76 -12.30
N LEU A 62 12.59 2.84 -11.34
CA LEU A 62 13.69 2.19 -10.62
C LEU A 62 14.56 1.35 -11.58
N THR A 63 13.94 0.51 -12.41
CA THR A 63 14.67 -0.33 -13.38
C THR A 63 15.39 0.52 -14.44
N THR A 64 14.77 1.60 -14.93
CA THR A 64 15.43 2.51 -15.88
C THR A 64 16.61 3.26 -15.26
N LYS A 65 16.51 3.67 -13.99
CA LYS A 65 17.61 4.37 -13.30
C LYS A 65 18.83 3.49 -13.08
N MET A 66 18.64 2.19 -12.84
CA MET A 66 19.75 1.23 -12.69
C MET A 66 20.58 1.08 -13.97
N ALA A 67 19.99 1.32 -15.15
CA ALA A 67 20.70 1.22 -16.43
C ALA A 67 21.56 2.45 -16.79
N THR A 68 21.49 3.54 -16.01
CA THR A 68 22.23 4.79 -16.31
C THR A 68 23.49 4.95 -15.45
N ASP A 69 23.76 4.01 -14.53
CA ASP A 69 24.93 4.02 -13.64
C ASP A 69 25.99 2.98 -14.05
N LEU A 70 26.05 2.62 -15.35
CA LEU A 70 27.09 1.74 -15.92
C LEU A 70 27.89 2.44 -17.02
#